data_AF-A0AAJ5X7F5-F1
#
_entry.id   AF-A0AAJ5X7F5-F1
#
_cell.length_a   1.000
_cell.length_b   1.000
_cell.length_c   1.000
_cell.angle_alpha   90.00
_cell.angle_beta   90.00
_cell.angle_gamma   90.00
#
_symmetry.space_group_name_H-M   'P 1'
#
loop_
_entity.id
_entity.type
_entity.pdbx_description
1 polymer ?
#
loop_
_entity_poly.entity_id
_entity_poly.type
_entity_poly.pdbx_seq_one_letter_code
_entity_poly.pdbx_strand_id
1 'polypeptide(L)'
;MRRTWLVVALAASPLAAREPAKEAPWPTGIYGNVRMSAETGDLGGLEARFSEQDGRHMVEYVLCEGWCNETIVTEVRRDGAGFAFSGTAYSFIDGVRTPEVQHIGLQPKGGTFVATVGETDDAWRAGTLKQLKEPFGLTVARSEEQAAEQAPDWAAKPVHARVLKPFSYT
;
A
#
# COMPACT_ATOMS: atom_id res chain seq x y z
N MET A 1 47.73 -8.47 -61.43
CA MET A 1 46.84 -7.77 -60.48
C MET A 1 46.28 -8.79 -59.50
N ARG A 2 46.72 -8.80 -58.24
CA ARG A 2 46.26 -9.77 -57.22
C ARG A 2 45.11 -9.14 -56.44
N ARG A 3 43.93 -9.76 -56.46
CA ARG A 3 42.76 -9.37 -55.65
C ARG A 3 42.79 -10.13 -54.34
N THR A 4 43.03 -9.41 -53.26
CA THR A 4 42.93 -9.89 -51.88
C THR A 4 41.47 -9.81 -51.46
N TRP A 5 40.85 -10.93 -51.10
CA TRP A 5 39.49 -10.96 -50.57
C TRP A 5 39.56 -10.92 -49.03
N LEU A 6 38.94 -9.91 -48.43
CA LEU A 6 38.75 -9.80 -46.99
C LEU A 6 37.47 -10.57 -46.62
N VAL A 7 37.59 -11.60 -45.79
CA VAL A 7 36.43 -12.29 -45.19
C VAL A 7 36.16 -11.64 -43.84
N VAL A 8 35.04 -10.92 -43.73
CA VAL A 8 34.54 -10.36 -42.47
C VAL A 8 33.72 -11.44 -41.77
N ALA A 9 34.24 -11.99 -40.68
CA ALA A 9 33.50 -12.90 -39.82
C ALA A 9 32.57 -12.08 -38.90
N LEU A 10 31.25 -12.16 -39.14
CA LEU A 10 30.25 -11.67 -38.19
C LEU A 10 30.24 -12.59 -36.96
N ALA A 11 30.73 -12.10 -35.83
CA ALA A 11 30.54 -12.74 -34.54
C ALA A 11 29.07 -12.60 -34.12
N ALA A 12 28.32 -13.70 -34.17
CA ALA A 12 26.98 -13.77 -33.61
C ALA A 12 27.09 -13.75 -32.08
N SER A 13 26.79 -12.60 -31.45
CA SER A 13 26.63 -12.51 -30.00
C SER A 13 25.45 -13.40 -29.59
N PRO A 14 25.64 -14.40 -28.70
CA PRO A 14 24.53 -15.13 -28.16
C PRO A 14 23.67 -14.15 -27.36
N LEU A 15 22.45 -13.87 -27.84
CA LEU A 15 21.40 -13.34 -27.00
C LEU A 15 21.23 -14.34 -25.86
N ALA A 16 21.80 -14.03 -24.70
CA ALA A 16 21.51 -14.74 -23.48
C ALA A 16 20.00 -14.60 -23.25
N ALA A 17 19.27 -15.69 -23.50
CA ALA A 17 17.87 -15.80 -23.16
C ALA A 17 17.77 -15.54 -21.65
N ARG A 18 17.29 -14.35 -21.28
CA ARG A 18 16.95 -14.05 -19.90
C ARG A 18 15.84 -15.03 -19.54
N GLU A 19 16.11 -15.92 -18.59
CA GLU A 19 15.05 -16.73 -18.00
C GLU A 19 13.93 -15.79 -17.55
N PRO A 20 12.67 -16.08 -17.91
CA PRO A 20 11.56 -15.26 -17.47
C PRO A 20 11.58 -15.24 -15.95
N ALA A 21 11.64 -14.05 -15.36
CA ALA A 21 11.61 -13.89 -13.93
C ALA A 21 10.38 -14.62 -13.39
N LYS A 22 10.60 -15.61 -12.51
CA LYS A 22 9.52 -16.39 -11.90
C LYS A 22 8.56 -15.41 -11.23
N GLU A 23 7.31 -15.46 -11.67
CA GLU A 23 6.26 -14.58 -11.18
C GLU A 23 6.11 -14.70 -9.66
N ALA A 24 5.99 -13.56 -8.97
CA ALA A 24 5.86 -13.55 -7.52
C ALA A 24 4.55 -14.24 -7.11
N PRO A 25 4.56 -15.11 -6.08
CA PRO A 25 3.32 -15.68 -5.55
C PRO A 25 2.44 -14.58 -4.97
N TRP A 26 1.12 -14.74 -5.08
CA TRP A 26 0.17 -13.80 -4.48
C TRP A 26 0.40 -13.68 -2.97
N PRO A 27 0.35 -12.46 -2.40
CA PRO A 27 0.54 -12.26 -0.99
C PRO A 27 -0.60 -12.94 -0.20
N THR A 28 -0.25 -13.50 0.95
CA THR A 28 -1.22 -14.09 1.90
C THR A 28 -0.83 -13.71 3.31
N GLY A 29 -1.83 -13.47 4.17
CA GLY A 29 -1.62 -13.08 5.56
C GLY A 29 -1.55 -11.55 5.75
N ILE A 30 -1.02 -11.13 6.89
CA ILE A 30 -1.01 -9.71 7.31
C ILE A 30 0.40 -9.17 7.16
N TYR A 31 0.54 -7.99 6.54
CA TYR A 31 1.78 -7.25 6.45
C TYR A 31 1.56 -5.83 6.89
N GLY A 32 2.51 -5.26 7.63
CA GLY A 32 2.40 -3.87 8.01
C GLY A 32 3.66 -3.28 8.60
N ASN A 33 3.61 -1.96 8.77
CA ASN A 33 4.60 -1.18 9.50
C ASN A 33 3.95 -0.11 10.41
N VAL A 34 2.64 -0.24 10.67
CA VAL A 34 1.93 0.64 11.59
C VAL A 34 2.59 0.60 12.97
N ARG A 35 2.86 1.78 13.51
CA ARG A 35 3.47 1.97 14.82
C ARG A 35 2.93 3.25 15.47
N MET A 36 2.96 3.27 16.79
CA MET A 36 2.68 4.44 17.59
C MET A 36 3.94 5.28 17.78
N SER A 37 3.86 6.59 17.56
CA SER A 37 4.90 7.53 17.95
C SER A 37 5.02 7.58 19.47
N ALA A 38 6.25 7.54 19.99
CA ALA A 38 6.49 7.65 21.43
C ALA A 38 6.27 9.09 21.93
N GLU A 39 6.42 10.07 21.04
CA GLU A 39 6.35 11.49 21.33
C GLU A 39 4.92 12.01 21.34
N THR A 40 4.12 11.62 20.34
CA THR A 40 2.75 12.15 20.16
C THR A 40 1.66 11.14 20.53
N GLY A 41 1.99 9.84 20.55
CA GLY A 41 0.99 8.77 20.66
C GLY A 41 0.21 8.52 19.35
N ASP A 42 0.59 9.20 18.26
CA ASP A 42 -0.07 9.06 16.97
C ASP A 42 0.30 7.75 16.27
N LEU A 43 -0.63 7.21 15.50
CA LEU A 43 -0.41 6.03 14.67
C LEU A 43 0.03 6.46 13.26
N GLY A 44 1.06 5.79 12.75
CA GLY A 44 1.60 6.03 11.42
C GLY A 44 2.00 4.74 10.72
N GLY A 45 1.63 4.60 9.43
CA GLY A 45 2.06 3.51 8.56
C GLY A 45 0.93 2.85 7.78
N LEU A 46 1.23 1.76 7.10
CA LEU A 46 0.30 0.97 6.31
C LEU A 46 0.22 -0.45 6.89
N GLU A 47 -0.99 -0.99 6.99
CA GLU A 47 -1.24 -2.40 7.33
C GLU A 47 -2.24 -2.98 6.33
N ALA A 48 -1.96 -4.18 5.84
CA ALA A 48 -2.73 -4.86 4.81
C ALA A 48 -2.87 -6.35 5.12
N ARG A 49 -4.09 -6.87 5.08
CA ARG A 49 -4.42 -8.29 5.16
C ARG A 49 -4.83 -8.80 3.78
N PHE A 50 -4.09 -9.76 3.28
CA PHE A 50 -4.33 -10.41 1.99
C PHE A 50 -5.09 -11.72 2.17
N SER A 51 -6.10 -11.92 1.33
CA SER A 51 -6.95 -13.10 1.32
C SER A 51 -7.39 -13.46 -0.10
N GLU A 52 -7.97 -14.65 -0.26
CA GLU A 52 -8.65 -15.04 -1.49
C GLU A 52 -10.15 -15.17 -1.20
N GLN A 53 -10.98 -14.58 -2.06
CA GLN A 53 -12.44 -14.65 -1.96
C GLN A 53 -13.00 -14.88 -3.37
N ASP A 54 -13.74 -15.97 -3.56
CA ASP A 54 -14.39 -16.31 -4.83
C ASP A 54 -13.43 -16.29 -6.04
N GLY A 55 -12.18 -16.75 -5.85
CA GLY A 55 -11.13 -16.78 -6.86
C GLY A 55 -10.48 -15.41 -7.15
N ARG A 56 -10.79 -14.38 -6.37
CA ARG A 56 -10.18 -13.04 -6.45
C ARG A 56 -9.22 -12.83 -5.29
N HIS A 57 -8.10 -12.15 -5.55
CA HIS A 57 -7.15 -11.76 -4.51
C HIS A 57 -7.60 -10.43 -3.91
N MET A 58 -7.96 -10.47 -2.64
CA MET A 58 -8.52 -9.34 -1.92
C MET A 58 -7.51 -8.83 -0.90
N VAL A 59 -7.59 -7.53 -0.63
CA VAL A 59 -6.89 -6.89 0.47
C VAL A 59 -7.87 -6.06 1.29
N GLU A 60 -7.79 -6.22 2.61
CA GLU A 60 -8.29 -5.27 3.58
C GLU A 60 -7.10 -4.48 4.09
N TYR A 61 -7.10 -3.16 3.95
CA TYR A 61 -5.97 -2.33 4.39
C TYR A 61 -6.41 -1.09 5.15
N VAL A 62 -5.45 -0.50 5.87
CA VAL A 62 -5.56 0.81 6.50
C VAL A 62 -4.26 1.58 6.32
N LEU A 63 -4.39 2.86 5.97
CA LEU A 63 -3.32 3.84 6.02
C LEU A 63 -3.55 4.74 7.23
N CYS A 64 -2.61 4.74 8.18
CA CYS A 64 -2.71 5.53 9.40
C CYS A 64 -1.83 6.78 9.28
N GLU A 65 -2.45 7.95 9.48
CA GLU A 65 -1.82 9.27 9.46
C GLU A 65 -2.34 10.06 10.67
N GLY A 66 -1.66 9.93 11.81
CA GLY A 66 -2.16 10.42 13.09
C GLY A 66 -3.01 9.38 13.80
N TRP A 67 -3.96 8.78 13.08
CA TRP A 67 -4.85 7.72 13.56
C TRP A 67 -5.23 6.75 12.43
N CYS A 68 -5.85 5.61 12.78
CA CYS A 68 -6.36 4.63 11.83
C CYS A 68 -7.90 4.72 11.83
N ASN A 69 -8.49 5.36 10.83
CA ASN A 69 -9.91 5.75 10.87
C ASN A 69 -10.86 4.73 10.25
N GLU A 70 -10.45 4.11 9.14
CA GLU A 70 -11.30 3.20 8.38
C GLU A 70 -10.47 2.11 7.71
N THR A 71 -11.12 0.98 7.47
CA THR A 71 -10.58 -0.11 6.67
C THR A 71 -11.15 -0.05 5.26
N ILE A 72 -10.31 -0.38 4.28
CA ILE A 72 -10.70 -0.38 2.88
C ILE A 72 -10.49 -1.78 2.34
N VAL A 73 -11.54 -2.34 1.73
CA VAL A 73 -11.51 -3.66 1.09
C VAL A 73 -11.55 -3.50 -0.42
N THR A 74 -10.56 -4.04 -1.10
CA THR A 74 -10.42 -3.91 -2.56
C THR A 74 -9.69 -5.13 -3.16
N GLU A 75 -9.65 -5.20 -4.49
CA GLU A 75 -8.95 -6.26 -5.21
C GLU A 75 -7.48 -5.90 -5.42
N VAL A 76 -6.61 -6.88 -5.19
CA VAL A 76 -5.18 -6.82 -5.49
C VAL A 76 -4.94 -7.24 -6.91
N ARG A 77 -4.23 -6.40 -7.65
CA ARG A 77 -3.81 -6.68 -9.02
C ARG A 77 -2.30 -6.87 -9.09
N ARG A 78 -1.85 -7.58 -10.11
CA ARG A 78 -0.42 -7.62 -10.43
C ARG A 78 0.00 -6.31 -11.07
N ASP A 79 1.20 -5.86 -10.73
CA ASP A 79 1.84 -4.72 -11.35
C ASP A 79 3.33 -5.02 -11.56
N GLY A 80 3.68 -5.44 -12.77
CA GLY A 80 5.02 -5.94 -13.09
C GLY A 80 5.43 -7.11 -12.19
N ALA A 81 6.50 -6.91 -11.41
CA ALA A 81 6.99 -7.91 -10.44
C ALA A 81 6.31 -7.79 -9.06
N GLY A 82 5.43 -6.81 -8.87
CA GLY A 82 4.77 -6.51 -7.61
C GLY A 82 3.25 -6.56 -7.70
N PHE A 83 2.63 -5.83 -6.78
CA PHE A 83 1.19 -5.79 -6.60
C PHE A 83 0.72 -4.35 -6.45
N ALA A 84 -0.49 -4.08 -6.90
CA ALA A 84 -1.13 -2.78 -6.73
C ALA A 84 -2.58 -2.95 -6.33
N PHE A 85 -3.08 -2.00 -5.56
CA PHE A 85 -4.50 -1.88 -5.24
C PHE A 85 -4.83 -0.43 -4.95
N SER A 86 -6.11 -0.11 -5.01
CA SER A 86 -6.60 1.22 -4.66
C SER A 86 -7.98 1.15 -4.04
N GLY A 87 -8.29 2.18 -3.25
CA GLY A 87 -9.62 2.38 -2.72
C GLY A 87 -9.82 3.82 -2.29
N THR A 88 -11.05 4.13 -1.91
CA THR A 88 -11.46 5.48 -1.53
C THR A 88 -11.51 5.57 -0.02
N ALA A 89 -10.64 6.39 0.55
CA ALA A 89 -10.75 6.87 1.91
C ALA A 89 -11.55 8.18 1.93
N TYR A 90 -11.90 8.65 3.12
CA TYR A 90 -12.58 9.91 3.30
C TYR A 90 -11.85 10.79 4.30
N SER A 91 -11.54 12.01 3.89
CA SER A 91 -11.02 13.05 4.77
C SER A 91 -12.12 14.08 5.09
N PHE A 92 -11.94 14.86 6.15
CA PHE A 92 -12.84 15.97 6.48
C PHE A 92 -12.08 17.28 6.31
N ILE A 93 -12.46 18.06 5.29
CA ILE A 93 -11.89 19.37 5.00
C ILE A 93 -12.98 20.40 5.25
N ASP A 94 -12.75 21.31 6.19
CA ASP A 94 -13.74 22.33 6.60
C ASP A 94 -15.12 21.74 6.99
N GLY A 95 -15.10 20.56 7.61
CA GLY A 95 -16.31 19.83 8.01
C GLY A 95 -17.04 19.10 6.87
N VAL A 96 -16.53 19.18 5.64
CA VAL A 96 -17.04 18.45 4.48
C VAL A 96 -16.28 17.14 4.33
N ARG A 97 -17.02 16.03 4.22
CA ARG A 97 -16.46 14.71 3.93
C ARG A 97 -16.07 14.64 2.45
N THR A 98 -14.77 14.54 2.18
CA THR A 98 -14.20 14.54 0.83
C THR A 98 -13.59 13.17 0.53
N PRO A 99 -13.96 12.53 -0.59
CA PRO A 99 -13.35 11.26 -0.99
C PRO A 99 -11.91 11.49 -1.46
N GLU A 100 -11.01 10.60 -1.08
CA GLU A 100 -9.60 10.59 -1.46
C GLU A 100 -9.24 9.19 -1.97
N VAL A 101 -8.76 9.10 -3.21
CA VAL A 101 -8.35 7.81 -3.78
C VAL A 101 -6.90 7.54 -3.38
N GLN A 102 -6.69 6.45 -2.67
CA GLN A 102 -5.38 5.99 -2.26
C GLN A 102 -4.89 4.92 -3.25
N HIS A 103 -3.74 5.16 -3.88
CA HIS A 103 -3.08 4.20 -4.76
C HIS A 103 -1.92 3.56 -4.02
N ILE A 104 -1.93 2.24 -3.86
CA ILE A 104 -0.90 1.51 -3.12
C ILE A 104 -0.13 0.60 -4.07
N GLY A 105 1.18 0.78 -4.11
CA GLY A 105 2.12 -0.10 -4.81
C GLY A 105 2.95 -0.93 -3.83
N LEU A 106 3.12 -2.22 -4.11
CA LEU A 106 3.89 -3.15 -3.30
C LEU A 106 4.95 -3.86 -4.14
N GLN A 107 6.21 -3.57 -3.84
CA GLN A 107 7.35 -4.25 -4.46
C GLN A 107 7.88 -5.35 -3.51
N PRO A 108 7.86 -6.64 -3.92
CA PRO A 108 8.43 -7.72 -3.13
C PRO A 108 9.93 -7.52 -2.88
N LYS A 109 10.37 -7.75 -1.64
CA LYS A 109 11.78 -7.72 -1.24
C LYS A 109 12.04 -8.71 -0.10
N GLY A 110 12.51 -9.91 -0.43
CA GLY A 110 12.98 -10.90 0.56
C GLY A 110 11.95 -11.26 1.63
N GLY A 111 10.71 -11.57 1.25
CA GLY A 111 9.61 -11.89 2.18
C GLY A 111 8.95 -10.67 2.84
N THR A 112 9.34 -9.45 2.44
CA THR A 112 8.69 -8.19 2.82
C THR A 112 8.18 -7.48 1.58
N PHE A 113 7.41 -6.40 1.78
CA PHE A 113 7.04 -5.48 0.71
C PHE A 113 7.61 -4.10 0.97
N VAL A 114 8.13 -3.46 -0.06
CA VAL A 114 8.31 -2.00 -0.05
C VAL A 114 7.00 -1.39 -0.54
N ALA A 115 6.38 -0.56 0.29
CA ALA A 115 5.13 0.10 -0.03
C ALA A 115 5.34 1.54 -0.50
N THR A 116 4.57 1.93 -1.51
CA THR A 116 4.41 3.30 -2.00
C THR A 116 2.94 3.69 -1.98
N VAL A 117 2.65 4.95 -1.69
CA VAL A 117 1.31 5.54 -1.66
C VAL A 117 1.29 6.73 -2.62
N GLY A 118 0.26 6.81 -3.46
CA GLY A 118 0.10 7.87 -4.47
C GLY A 118 0.31 7.37 -5.90
N GLU A 119 0.04 8.25 -6.86
CA GLU A 119 0.32 8.02 -8.28
C GLU A 119 1.78 8.37 -8.61
N THR A 120 2.32 7.82 -9.69
CA THR A 120 3.77 7.79 -10.01
C THR A 120 4.55 9.09 -9.70
N ASP A 121 3.99 10.25 -10.04
CA ASP A 121 4.69 11.54 -9.91
C ASP A 121 4.61 12.11 -8.47
N ASP A 122 3.60 11.73 -7.68
CA ASP A 122 3.37 12.16 -6.29
C ASP A 122 3.54 11.01 -5.29
N ALA A 123 4.05 9.87 -5.75
CA ALA A 123 4.16 8.67 -4.94
C ALA A 123 5.23 8.84 -3.85
N TRP A 124 4.83 8.63 -2.61
CA TRP A 124 5.74 8.63 -1.46
C TRP A 124 5.91 7.21 -0.90
N ARG A 125 7.05 6.96 -0.27
CA ARG A 125 7.39 5.64 0.26
C ARG A 125 6.78 5.45 1.66
N ALA A 126 5.75 4.62 1.77
CA ALA A 126 5.13 4.24 3.05
C ALA A 126 6.01 3.34 3.93
N GLY A 127 7.07 2.75 3.38
CA GLY A 127 8.09 2.03 4.14
C GLY A 127 8.20 0.56 3.74
N THR A 128 8.64 -0.28 4.66
CA THR A 128 8.77 -1.74 4.44
C THR A 128 7.74 -2.46 5.30
N LEU A 129 6.80 -3.17 4.67
CA LEU A 129 5.79 -3.97 5.34
C LEU A 129 6.38 -5.34 5.67
N LYS A 130 6.35 -5.69 6.96
CA LYS A 130 6.78 -6.99 7.45
C LYS A 130 5.56 -7.85 7.73
N GLN A 131 5.70 -9.16 7.58
CA GLN A 131 4.64 -10.07 7.97
C GLN A 131 4.37 -9.95 9.47
N LEU A 132 3.09 -9.83 9.82
CA LEU A 132 2.60 -9.72 11.19
C LEU A 132 1.85 -10.98 11.58
N LYS A 133 1.91 -11.33 12.87
CA LYS A 133 1.12 -12.42 13.44
C LYS A 133 -0.31 -11.98 13.74
N GLU A 134 -0.47 -10.72 14.12
CA GLU A 134 -1.74 -10.13 14.54
C GLU A 134 -1.87 -8.71 13.96
N PRO A 135 -3.10 -8.28 13.66
CA PRO A 135 -3.37 -6.92 13.20
C PRO A 135 -3.21 -5.89 14.32
N PHE A 136 -2.60 -4.75 14.04
CA PHE A 136 -2.57 -3.60 14.95
C PHE A 136 -3.42 -2.46 14.39
N GLY A 137 -3.04 -1.91 13.23
CA GLY A 137 -3.76 -0.79 12.62
C GLY A 137 -5.19 -1.16 12.22
N LEU A 138 -5.39 -2.35 11.64
CA LEU A 138 -6.71 -2.82 11.24
C LEU A 138 -7.65 -2.99 12.45
N THR A 139 -7.11 -3.39 13.60
CA THR A 139 -7.89 -3.51 14.84
C THR A 139 -8.36 -2.15 15.36
N VAL A 140 -7.50 -1.13 15.28
CA VAL A 140 -7.85 0.25 15.66
C VAL A 140 -8.95 0.77 14.74
N ALA A 141 -8.78 0.70 13.43
CA ALA A 141 -9.76 1.19 12.46
C ALA A 141 -11.15 0.55 12.61
N ARG A 142 -11.22 -0.78 12.79
CA ARG A 142 -12.50 -1.47 13.02
C ARG A 142 -13.19 -1.04 14.32
N SER A 143 -12.41 -0.72 15.35
CA SER A 143 -12.95 -0.23 16.61
C SER A 143 -13.57 1.16 16.43
N GLU A 144 -12.94 2.02 15.63
CA GLU A 144 -13.48 3.34 15.25
C GLU A 144 -14.77 3.22 14.41
N GLU A 145 -14.78 2.33 13.42
CA GLU A 145 -15.98 2.06 12.60
C GLU A 145 -17.16 1.60 13.47
N GLN A 146 -16.92 0.68 14.40
CA GLN A 146 -17.93 0.20 15.35
C GLN A 146 -18.42 1.31 16.28
N ALA A 147 -17.52 2.17 16.77
CA ALA A 147 -17.89 3.30 17.60
C ALA A 147 -18.73 4.33 16.82
N ALA A 148 -18.40 4.56 15.55
CA ALA A 148 -19.14 5.45 14.67
C ALA A 148 -20.55 4.90 14.34
N GLU A 149 -20.68 3.60 14.11
CA GLU A 149 -21.99 2.96 13.85
C GLU A 149 -22.90 2.99 15.09
N GLN A 150 -22.33 2.89 16.29
CA GLN A 150 -23.08 2.87 17.56
C GLN A 150 -23.37 4.27 18.12
N ALA A 151 -22.82 5.33 17.54
CA ALA A 151 -23.03 6.69 18.01
C ALA A 151 -24.53 7.06 17.86
N PRO A 152 -25.22 7.47 18.94
CA PRO A 152 -26.60 7.92 18.81
C PRO A 152 -26.67 9.16 17.90
N ASP A 153 -27.77 9.34 17.18
CA ASP A 153 -27.95 10.39 16.15
C ASP A 153 -27.58 11.81 16.62
N TRP A 154 -27.78 12.13 17.90
CA TRP A 154 -27.39 13.41 18.50
C TRP A 154 -25.88 13.54 18.81
N ALA A 155 -25.19 12.40 18.94
CA ALA A 155 -23.75 12.28 19.11
C ALA A 155 -23.02 11.98 17.79
N ALA A 156 -23.74 11.70 16.70
CA ALA A 156 -23.24 11.67 15.31
C ALA A 156 -22.84 13.08 14.80
N LYS A 157 -22.27 13.91 15.68
CA LYS A 157 -21.38 14.98 15.27
C LYS A 157 -20.24 14.31 14.50
N PRO A 158 -19.74 14.91 13.41
CA PRO A 158 -18.64 14.34 12.63
C PRO A 158 -17.57 13.94 13.63
N VAL A 159 -17.31 12.62 13.73
CA VAL A 159 -16.36 12.05 14.69
C VAL A 159 -15.15 12.93 14.57
N HIS A 160 -14.92 13.71 15.63
CA HIS A 160 -13.91 14.75 15.60
C HIS A 160 -12.64 14.07 15.14
N ALA A 161 -12.19 14.43 13.94
CA ALA A 161 -10.77 14.48 13.68
C ALA A 161 -10.20 15.04 14.99
N ARG A 162 -9.45 14.23 15.74
CA ARG A 162 -8.46 14.80 16.63
C ARG A 162 -7.76 15.77 15.71
N VAL A 163 -8.05 17.06 15.88
CA VAL A 163 -7.59 18.11 14.98
C VAL A 163 -6.08 17.93 14.98
N LEU A 164 -5.57 17.30 13.92
CA LEU A 164 -4.15 17.15 13.73
C LEU A 164 -3.70 18.60 13.66
N LYS A 165 -2.96 19.02 14.69
CA LYS A 165 -2.29 20.31 14.62
C LYS A 165 -1.52 20.28 13.30
N PRO A 166 -1.62 21.32 12.46
CA PRO A 166 -0.95 21.32 11.17
C PRO A 166 0.54 21.02 11.40
N PHE A 167 1.01 19.91 10.83
CA PHE A 167 2.43 19.59 10.78
C PHE A 167 3.10 20.67 9.92
N SER A 168 3.77 21.63 10.56
CA SER A 168 4.72 22.50 9.87
C SER A 168 6.03 21.73 9.73
N TYR A 169 6.35 21.34 8.51
CA TYR A 169 7.72 20.98 8.15
C TYR A 169 8.51 22.29 8.00
N THR A 170 9.35 22.60 8.99
CA THR A 170 10.45 23.58 8.87
C THR A 170 11.77 22.89 9.12
#